data_AF-A0A933X3M6-F1
#
_entry.id   AF-A0A933X3M6-F1
#
_cell.length_a   1.000
_cell.length_b   1.000
_cell.length_c   1.000
_cell.angle_alpha   90.00
_cell.angle_beta   90.00
_cell.angle_gamma   90.00
#
_symmetry.space_group_name_H-M   'P 1'
#
loop_
_entity.id
_entity.type
_entity.pdbx_description
1 polymer ?
#
loop_
_entity_poly.entity_id
_entity_poly.type
_entity_poly.pdbx_seq_one_letter_code
_entity_poly.pdbx_strand_id
1 'polypeptide(L)'
;MQHDRHDEQGTISDLEADLQEALDALQHYEQRGELPDELRPLLLLTPPEGGSVHVSLRHREQMRQIRRTLGESSFDPRSCGAWIVFELAPEGVVAGASGGGDDAFLREFVLALDRAERDPHMAFVSLKYFRDQYLVKTGHGWARDFDLVRHLMQKATDDGLILLARVPNPRQPEFPVTSLQLARDHAFVKGVLEAVAPAEPAAPHASEPSNVDPD
;
A
#
# COMPACT_ATOMS: atom_id res chain seq x y z
N MET A 1 -4.95 -14.57 46.21
CA MET A 1 -3.81 -14.09 45.40
C MET A 1 -4.41 -13.62 44.09
N GLN A 2 -4.53 -12.29 43.94
CA GLN A 2 -4.90 -11.64 42.70
C GLN A 2 -3.76 -11.87 41.70
N HIS A 3 -4.05 -12.50 40.56
CA HIS A 3 -3.18 -12.39 39.40
C HIS A 3 -3.59 -11.10 38.69
N ASP A 4 -2.79 -10.05 38.88
CA ASP A 4 -2.69 -8.95 37.94
C ASP A 4 -2.26 -9.54 36.60
N ARG A 5 -3.23 -9.78 35.72
CA ARG A 5 -2.96 -9.88 34.29
C ARG A 5 -2.97 -8.45 33.78
N HIS A 6 -1.80 -7.92 33.46
CA HIS A 6 -1.71 -6.83 32.50
C HIS A 6 -2.39 -7.33 31.21
N ASP A 7 -3.65 -6.96 31.01
CA ASP A 7 -4.32 -7.09 29.73
C ASP A 7 -3.54 -6.21 28.75
N GLU A 8 -2.72 -6.83 27.90
CA GLU A 8 -2.27 -6.22 26.67
C GLU A 8 -3.52 -6.00 25.81
N GLN A 9 -4.17 -4.86 26.01
CA GLN A 9 -5.32 -4.45 25.22
C GLN A 9 -4.81 -4.16 23.81
N GLY A 10 -5.19 -5.00 22.85
CA GLY A 10 -4.86 -4.79 21.45
C GLY A 10 -5.43 -3.46 20.94
N THR A 11 -4.93 -3.04 19.79
CA THR A 11 -5.33 -1.81 19.12
C THR A 11 -6.39 -2.08 18.05
N ILE A 12 -7.06 -1.03 17.59
CA ILE A 12 -7.94 -1.11 16.42
C ILE A 12 -7.19 -1.62 15.19
N SER A 13 -5.89 -1.32 15.08
CA SER A 13 -5.04 -1.88 14.01
C SER A 13 -4.93 -3.40 14.10
N ASP A 14 -4.78 -3.93 15.31
CA ASP A 14 -4.62 -5.37 15.56
C ASP A 14 -5.94 -6.08 15.26
N LEU A 15 -7.06 -5.54 15.74
CA LEU A 15 -8.39 -6.08 15.42
C LEU A 15 -8.74 -6.02 13.92
N GLU A 16 -8.31 -4.98 13.20
CA GLU A 16 -8.44 -4.92 11.74
C GLU A 16 -7.62 -6.04 11.06
N ALA A 17 -6.41 -6.32 11.55
CA ALA A 17 -5.54 -7.36 11.02
C ALA A 17 -6.08 -8.77 11.32
N ASP A 18 -6.54 -9.02 12.56
CA ASP A 18 -7.15 -10.28 12.97
C ASP A 18 -8.38 -10.63 12.12
N LEU A 19 -9.20 -9.61 11.80
CA LEU A 19 -10.36 -9.79 10.92
C LEU A 19 -9.94 -10.12 9.48
N GLN A 20 -8.88 -9.47 8.96
CA GLN A 20 -8.35 -9.79 7.63
C GLN A 20 -7.84 -11.23 7.58
N GLU A 21 -7.01 -11.62 8.55
CA GLU A 21 -6.47 -12.98 8.66
C GLU A 21 -7.58 -14.02 8.80
N ALA A 22 -8.62 -13.75 9.58
CA ALA A 22 -9.77 -14.64 9.72
C ALA A 22 -10.52 -14.83 8.39
N LEU A 23 -10.71 -13.77 7.60
CA LEU A 23 -11.35 -13.85 6.30
C LEU A 23 -10.49 -14.60 5.28
N ASP A 24 -9.17 -14.39 5.28
CA ASP A 24 -8.25 -15.15 4.43
C ASP A 24 -8.18 -16.64 4.83
N ALA A 25 -8.25 -16.93 6.13
CA ALA A 25 -8.22 -18.30 6.64
C ALA A 25 -9.45 -19.11 6.19
N LEU A 26 -10.62 -18.49 6.02
CA LEU A 26 -11.83 -19.18 5.54
C LEU A 26 -11.59 -19.89 4.20
N GLN A 27 -10.85 -19.28 3.29
CA GLN A 27 -10.51 -19.92 2.01
C GLN A 27 -9.58 -21.11 2.18
N HIS A 28 -8.60 -21.00 3.08
CA HIS A 28 -7.67 -22.09 3.39
C HIS A 28 -8.40 -23.28 4.03
N TYR A 29 -9.42 -23.03 4.86
CA TYR A 29 -10.27 -24.10 5.39
C TYR A 29 -11.12 -24.76 4.30
N GLU A 30 -11.71 -23.99 3.39
CA GLU A 30 -12.49 -24.53 2.27
C GLU A 30 -11.62 -25.36 1.32
N GLN A 31 -10.43 -24.88 0.95
CA GLN A 31 -9.49 -25.60 0.08
C GLN A 31 -9.04 -26.95 0.66
N ARG A 32 -8.96 -27.06 1.99
CA ARG A 32 -8.64 -28.31 2.68
C ARG A 32 -9.87 -29.19 2.96
N GLY A 33 -11.08 -28.72 2.63
CA GLY A 33 -12.33 -29.41 2.95
C GLY A 33 -12.63 -29.46 4.45
N GLU A 34 -12.06 -28.53 5.22
CA GLU A 34 -12.18 -28.46 6.68
C GLU A 34 -13.21 -27.41 7.14
N LEU A 35 -13.82 -26.65 6.21
CA LEU A 35 -14.84 -25.66 6.55
C LEU A 35 -16.21 -26.36 6.76
N PRO A 36 -16.83 -26.21 7.94
CA PRO A 36 -18.18 -26.73 8.19
C PRO A 36 -19.21 -26.15 7.22
N ASP A 37 -20.18 -26.98 6.80
CA ASP A 37 -21.26 -26.60 5.88
C ASP A 37 -22.01 -25.35 6.34
N GLU A 38 -22.21 -25.20 7.65
CA GLU A 38 -22.91 -24.06 8.27
C GLU A 38 -22.13 -22.74 8.10
N LEU A 39 -20.81 -22.81 7.92
CA LEU A 39 -19.93 -21.64 7.77
C LEU A 39 -19.62 -21.32 6.31
N ARG A 40 -19.96 -22.19 5.34
CA ARG A 40 -19.79 -21.88 3.90
C ARG A 40 -20.38 -20.53 3.46
N PRO A 41 -21.52 -20.04 3.98
CA PRO A 41 -22.01 -18.71 3.61
C PRO A 41 -21.02 -17.57 3.90
N LEU A 42 -20.10 -17.75 4.86
CA LEU A 42 -19.06 -16.75 5.15
C LEU A 42 -18.01 -16.64 4.04
N LEU A 43 -17.91 -17.62 3.13
CA LEU A 43 -17.04 -17.51 1.95
C LEU A 43 -17.42 -16.33 1.05
N LEU A 44 -18.67 -15.86 1.10
CA LEU A 44 -19.12 -14.65 0.42
C LEU A 44 -18.41 -13.38 0.92
N LEU A 45 -17.78 -13.43 2.10
CA LEU A 45 -17.00 -12.35 2.70
C LEU A 45 -15.49 -12.51 2.44
N THR A 46 -15.08 -13.46 1.61
CA THR A 46 -13.67 -13.70 1.28
C THR A 46 -13.37 -13.15 -0.12
N PRO A 47 -12.11 -12.76 -0.41
CA PRO A 47 -11.77 -12.16 -1.68
C PRO A 47 -11.94 -13.16 -2.85
N PRO A 48 -12.19 -12.72 -4.09
CA PRO A 48 -12.14 -13.62 -5.24
C PRO A 48 -10.74 -14.24 -5.41
N GLU A 49 -10.62 -15.32 -6.19
CA GLU A 49 -9.34 -15.99 -6.45
C GLU A 49 -8.27 -15.01 -6.94
N GLY A 50 -7.09 -15.03 -6.31
CA GLY A 50 -6.00 -14.10 -6.60
C GLY A 50 -6.22 -12.68 -6.07
N GLY A 51 -7.26 -12.45 -5.26
CA GLY A 51 -7.50 -11.20 -4.58
C GLY A 51 -7.06 -11.19 -3.11
N SER A 52 -6.97 -9.99 -2.54
CA SER A 52 -6.73 -9.72 -1.11
C SER A 52 -7.94 -9.07 -0.47
N VAL A 53 -8.04 -9.16 0.86
CA VAL A 53 -9.09 -8.51 1.65
C VAL A 53 -8.51 -7.40 2.52
N HIS A 54 -9.17 -6.25 2.50
CA HIS A 54 -8.88 -5.16 3.42
C HIS A 54 -10.09 -4.89 4.31
N VAL A 55 -9.84 -4.76 5.62
CA VAL A 55 -10.85 -4.47 6.63
C VAL A 55 -10.53 -3.14 7.30
N SER A 56 -11.57 -2.29 7.41
CA SER A 56 -11.49 -1.00 8.07
C SER A 56 -12.67 -0.80 9.03
N LEU A 57 -12.38 -0.52 10.32
CA LEU A 57 -13.42 -0.31 11.33
C LEU A 57 -13.88 1.15 11.37
N ARG A 58 -15.18 1.38 11.26
CA ARG A 58 -15.77 2.72 11.10
C ARG A 58 -16.95 2.96 12.03
N HIS A 59 -17.14 4.21 12.43
CA HIS A 59 -18.41 4.65 13.03
C HIS A 59 -19.52 4.62 11.97
N ARG A 60 -20.64 3.94 12.26
CA ARG A 60 -21.72 3.70 11.28
C ARG A 60 -22.36 4.98 10.76
N GLU A 61 -22.68 5.92 11.64
CA GLU A 61 -23.42 7.13 11.25
C GLU A 61 -22.57 8.08 10.38
N GLN A 62 -21.27 8.15 10.67
CA GLN A 62 -20.37 9.12 10.04
C GLN A 62 -19.52 8.48 8.94
N MET A 63 -19.55 7.16 8.80
CA MET A 63 -18.68 6.35 7.93
C MET A 63 -17.19 6.65 8.10
N ARG A 64 -16.82 7.21 9.26
CA ARG A 64 -15.47 7.66 9.57
C ARG A 64 -14.71 6.52 10.23
N GLN A 65 -13.50 6.24 9.74
CA GLN A 65 -12.65 5.24 10.36
C GLN A 65 -12.31 5.62 11.80
N ILE A 66 -12.38 4.63 12.67
CA ILE A 66 -11.83 4.67 14.02
C ILE A 66 -10.31 4.79 13.90
N ARG A 67 -9.69 5.59 14.77
CA ARG A 67 -8.23 5.72 14.75
C ARG A 67 -7.60 4.38 15.14
N ARG A 68 -6.72 3.87 14.26
CA ARG A 68 -6.05 2.57 14.42
C ARG A 68 -5.21 2.43 15.68
N THR A 69 -4.67 3.54 16.19
CA THR A 69 -3.86 3.58 17.42
C THR A 69 -4.68 3.59 18.72
N LEU A 70 -6.01 3.64 18.63
CA LEU A 70 -6.85 3.50 19.81
C LEU A 70 -6.93 2.03 20.23
N GLY A 71 -7.24 1.78 21.50
CA GLY A 71 -7.51 0.43 21.97
C GLY A 71 -8.77 -0.15 21.33
N GLU A 72 -8.80 -1.47 21.21
CA GLU A 72 -9.93 -2.26 20.66
C GLU A 72 -11.28 -1.92 21.26
N SER A 73 -11.31 -1.54 22.55
CA SER A 73 -12.52 -1.08 23.25
C SER A 73 -13.19 0.15 22.62
N SER A 74 -12.51 0.83 21.70
CA SER A 74 -13.08 1.92 20.89
C SER A 74 -14.01 1.42 19.77
N PHE A 75 -14.02 0.11 19.51
CA PHE A 75 -14.97 -0.53 18.60
C PHE A 75 -16.15 -1.11 19.39
N ASP A 76 -17.36 -0.63 19.09
CA ASP A 76 -18.62 -1.18 19.58
C ASP A 76 -19.45 -1.65 18.39
N PRO A 77 -19.76 -2.97 18.26
CA PRO A 77 -20.54 -3.51 17.14
C PRO A 77 -21.93 -2.88 16.95
N ARG A 78 -22.48 -2.20 17.97
CA ARG A 78 -23.78 -1.52 17.87
C ARG A 78 -23.67 -0.19 17.12
N SER A 79 -22.60 0.56 17.36
CA SER A 79 -22.39 1.91 16.83
C SER A 79 -21.30 2.00 15.75
N CYS A 80 -20.52 0.94 15.57
CA CYS A 80 -19.48 0.79 14.57
C CYS A 80 -19.80 -0.35 13.59
N GLY A 81 -19.02 -0.46 12.52
CA GLY A 81 -19.10 -1.53 11.54
C GLY A 81 -17.76 -1.79 10.88
N ALA A 82 -17.60 -3.01 10.36
CA ALA A 82 -16.47 -3.37 9.52
C ALA A 82 -16.80 -3.05 8.06
N TRP A 83 -15.89 -2.34 7.41
CA TRP A 83 -15.90 -2.10 5.98
C TRP A 83 -14.92 -3.08 5.34
N ILE A 84 -15.44 -3.99 4.52
CA ILE A 84 -14.67 -5.04 3.86
C ILE A 84 -14.55 -4.67 2.39
N VAL A 85 -13.31 -4.63 1.90
CA VAL A 85 -12.98 -4.31 0.52
C VAL A 85 -12.20 -5.49 -0.06
N PHE A 86 -12.56 -5.93 -1.26
CA PHE A 86 -11.83 -6.94 -2.00
C PHE A 86 -11.00 -6.28 -3.10
N GLU A 87 -9.74 -6.68 -3.17
CA GLU A 87 -8.78 -6.16 -4.12
C GLU A 87 -8.40 -7.30 -5.06
N LEU A 88 -8.53 -7.09 -6.37
CA LEU A 88 -8.08 -8.05 -7.37
C LEU A 88 -6.63 -7.73 -7.73
N ALA A 89 -5.76 -8.74 -7.75
CA ALA A 89 -4.44 -8.57 -8.36
C ALA A 89 -4.60 -8.12 -9.82
N PRO A 90 -3.77 -7.18 -10.30
CA PRO A 90 -3.81 -6.77 -11.70
C PRO A 90 -3.56 -7.98 -12.62
N GLU A 91 -4.29 -8.04 -13.74
CA GLU A 91 -4.15 -9.12 -14.73
C GLU A 91 -2.69 -9.25 -15.18
N GLY A 92 -2.10 -10.43 -14.98
CA GLY A 92 -0.72 -10.75 -15.37
C GLY A 92 0.22 -11.13 -14.23
N VAL A 93 -0.20 -11.03 -12.97
CA VAL A 93 0.57 -11.53 -11.82
C VAL A 93 0.06 -12.93 -11.46
N VAL A 94 0.81 -13.96 -11.85
CA VAL A 94 0.50 -15.36 -11.55
C VAL A 94 0.40 -15.57 -10.03
N ALA A 95 -0.73 -16.14 -9.60
CA ALA A 95 -1.02 -16.56 -8.24
C ALA A 95 0.03 -17.58 -7.76
N GLY A 96 1.01 -17.09 -7.00
CA GLY A 96 2.12 -17.89 -6.50
C GLY A 96 2.89 -17.22 -5.37
N ALA A 97 2.25 -16.33 -4.62
CA ALA A 97 2.79 -15.79 -3.37
C ALA A 97 1.63 -15.24 -2.54
N SER A 98 1.26 -15.96 -1.47
CA SER A 98 0.31 -15.55 -0.43
C SER A 98 0.86 -14.38 0.42
N GLY A 99 1.28 -13.31 -0.24
CA GLY A 99 1.92 -12.11 0.30
C GLY A 99 2.32 -11.08 -0.77
N GLY A 100 1.89 -11.23 -2.04
CA GLY A 100 2.38 -10.44 -3.17
C GLY A 100 1.50 -9.27 -3.64
N GLY A 101 0.26 -9.15 -3.18
CA GLY A 101 -0.68 -8.09 -3.61
C GLY A 101 -0.22 -6.71 -3.13
N ASP A 102 -0.09 -6.56 -1.81
CA ASP A 102 0.42 -5.36 -1.17
C ASP A 102 1.77 -4.93 -1.75
N ASP A 103 2.72 -5.86 -1.87
CA ASP A 103 4.05 -5.57 -2.37
C ASP A 103 4.04 -5.10 -3.83
N ALA A 104 3.15 -5.64 -4.67
CA ALA A 104 2.97 -5.18 -6.05
C ALA A 104 2.41 -3.76 -6.09
N PHE A 105 1.37 -3.47 -5.29
CA PHE A 105 0.82 -2.12 -5.19
C PHE A 105 1.80 -1.13 -4.57
N LEU A 106 2.61 -1.57 -3.60
CA LEU A 106 3.65 -0.77 -2.96
C LEU A 106 4.79 -0.45 -3.94
N ARG A 107 5.16 -1.39 -4.80
CA ARG A 107 6.09 -1.15 -5.92
C ARG A 107 5.53 -0.10 -6.89
N GLU A 108 4.28 -0.25 -7.30
CA GLU A 108 3.61 0.74 -8.18
C GLU A 108 3.52 2.11 -7.52
N PHE A 109 3.20 2.16 -6.23
CA PHE A 109 3.16 3.39 -5.43
C PHE A 109 4.53 4.08 -5.41
N VAL A 110 5.62 3.34 -5.17
CA VAL A 110 7.00 3.86 -5.19
C VAL A 110 7.34 4.44 -6.56
N LEU A 111 7.00 3.73 -7.64
CA LEU A 111 7.24 4.21 -9.01
C LEU A 111 6.42 5.46 -9.35
N ALA A 112 5.17 5.52 -8.91
CA ALA A 112 4.33 6.70 -9.07
C ALA A 112 4.91 7.90 -8.31
N LEU A 113 5.40 7.70 -7.09
CA LEU A 113 6.00 8.78 -6.30
C LEU A 113 7.33 9.25 -6.90
N ASP A 114 8.18 8.36 -7.40
CA ASP A 114 9.43 8.73 -8.07
C ASP A 114 9.18 9.58 -9.33
N ARG A 115 8.14 9.25 -10.11
CA ARG A 115 7.73 10.08 -11.25
C ARG A 115 7.19 11.44 -10.81
N ALA A 116 6.43 11.50 -9.71
CA ALA A 116 5.92 12.75 -9.16
C ALA A 116 7.05 13.66 -8.66
N GLU A 117 8.08 13.10 -8.01
CA GLU A 117 9.26 13.86 -7.55
C GLU A 117 10.12 14.41 -8.70
N ARG A 118 10.14 13.71 -9.84
CA ARG A 118 10.91 14.12 -11.02
C ARG A 118 10.20 15.15 -11.90
N ASP A 119 8.95 15.52 -11.58
CA ASP A 119 8.22 16.53 -12.35
C ASP A 119 8.87 17.92 -12.14
N PRO A 120 9.48 18.52 -13.19
CA PRO A 120 10.15 19.81 -13.07
C PRO A 120 9.20 20.97 -12.75
N HIS A 121 7.89 20.78 -12.91
CA HIS A 121 6.88 21.78 -12.55
C HIS A 121 6.43 21.67 -11.08
N MET A 122 6.96 20.71 -10.32
CA MET A 122 6.58 20.46 -8.93
C MET A 122 7.78 20.61 -8.00
N ALA A 123 7.80 21.69 -7.20
CA ALA A 123 8.88 21.91 -6.23
C ALA A 123 8.91 20.87 -5.10
N PHE A 124 7.74 20.33 -4.73
CA PHE A 124 7.59 19.20 -3.81
C PHE A 124 6.25 18.51 -4.03
N VAL A 125 6.18 17.23 -3.70
CA VAL A 125 4.94 16.44 -3.79
C VAL A 125 4.17 16.56 -2.47
N SER A 126 2.95 17.11 -2.49
CA SER A 126 2.10 17.15 -1.29
C SER A 126 1.27 15.87 -1.14
N LEU A 127 1.05 15.42 0.10
CA LEU A 127 0.29 14.21 0.45
C LEU A 127 -1.10 14.22 -0.15
N LYS A 128 -1.81 15.34 0.02
CA LYS A 128 -3.17 15.48 -0.50
C LYS A 128 -3.18 15.42 -2.03
N TYR A 129 -2.27 16.13 -2.69
CA TYR A 129 -2.22 16.13 -4.16
C TYR A 129 -1.88 14.76 -4.71
N PHE A 130 -0.89 14.09 -4.13
CA PHE A 130 -0.44 12.78 -4.58
C PHE A 130 -1.60 11.77 -4.52
N ARG A 131 -2.25 11.70 -3.35
CA ARG A 131 -3.40 10.81 -3.10
C ARG A 131 -4.61 11.14 -3.97
N ASP A 132 -5.06 12.40 -3.94
CA ASP A 132 -6.38 12.77 -4.49
C ASP A 132 -6.34 13.05 -5.99
N GLN A 133 -5.18 13.41 -6.55
CA GLN A 133 -5.07 13.86 -7.94
C GLN A 133 -4.04 13.09 -8.76
N TYR A 134 -2.82 12.94 -8.26
CA TYR A 134 -1.75 12.35 -9.05
C TYR A 134 -2.05 10.88 -9.37
N LEU A 135 -2.28 10.07 -8.33
CA LEU A 135 -2.55 8.64 -8.47
C LEU A 135 -3.78 8.36 -9.34
N VAL A 136 -4.85 9.16 -9.16
CA VAL A 136 -6.08 9.06 -9.94
C VAL A 136 -5.86 9.40 -11.42
N LYS A 137 -5.03 10.42 -11.72
CA LYS A 137 -4.70 10.83 -13.09
C LYS A 137 -3.80 9.82 -13.81
N THR A 138 -2.91 9.16 -13.09
CA THR A 138 -1.98 8.15 -13.65
C THR A 138 -2.66 6.84 -14.04
N GLY A 139 -3.96 6.67 -13.75
CA GLY A 139 -4.77 5.58 -14.29
C GLY A 139 -4.60 4.23 -13.57
N HIS A 140 -3.91 4.21 -12.42
CA HIS A 140 -3.86 3.01 -11.58
C HIS A 140 -5.27 2.65 -11.10
N GLY A 141 -5.74 1.45 -11.43
CA GLY A 141 -7.10 0.99 -11.06
C GLY A 141 -7.35 1.06 -9.55
N TRP A 142 -6.32 0.71 -8.76
CA TRP A 142 -6.31 0.76 -7.31
C TRP A 142 -6.32 2.17 -6.72
N ALA A 143 -5.88 3.19 -7.48
CA ALA A 143 -5.82 4.57 -6.98
C ALA A 143 -7.19 5.23 -6.77
N ARG A 144 -8.27 4.63 -7.30
CA ARG A 144 -9.65 5.08 -7.06
C ARG A 144 -10.20 4.57 -5.73
N ASP A 145 -9.52 3.60 -5.12
CA ASP A 145 -9.84 3.10 -3.79
C ASP A 145 -9.09 3.92 -2.74
N PHE A 146 -9.80 4.85 -2.10
CA PHE A 146 -9.21 5.72 -1.09
C PHE A 146 -8.74 4.98 0.16
N ASP A 147 -9.26 3.79 0.44
CA ASP A 147 -8.88 3.02 1.61
C ASP A 147 -7.59 2.25 1.35
N LEU A 148 -7.46 1.61 0.19
CA LEU A 148 -6.22 0.98 -0.24
C LEU A 148 -5.08 1.99 -0.35
N VAL A 149 -5.30 3.14 -1.00
CA VAL A 149 -4.26 4.18 -1.08
C VAL A 149 -3.83 4.62 0.33
N ARG A 150 -4.78 4.74 1.27
CA ARG A 150 -4.46 5.12 2.64
C ARG A 150 -3.72 4.02 3.40
N HIS A 151 -4.06 2.74 3.17
CA HIS A 151 -3.33 1.60 3.71
C HIS A 151 -1.89 1.55 3.18
N LEU A 152 -1.70 1.65 1.87
CA LEU A 152 -0.37 1.69 1.24
C LEU A 152 0.48 2.87 1.74
N MET A 153 -0.13 4.04 1.92
CA MET A 153 0.56 5.19 2.51
C MET A 153 0.98 4.94 3.96
N GLN A 154 0.11 4.29 4.75
CA GLN A 154 0.42 3.95 6.13
C GLN A 154 1.56 2.93 6.18
N LYS A 155 1.44 1.84 5.43
CA LYS A 155 2.48 0.80 5.30
C LYS A 155 3.82 1.39 4.83
N ALA A 156 3.81 2.21 3.78
CA ALA A 156 5.02 2.89 3.31
C ALA A 156 5.63 3.84 4.35
N THR A 157 4.81 4.42 5.24
CA THR A 157 5.30 5.27 6.33
C THR A 157 5.91 4.42 7.44
N ASP A 158 5.22 3.36 7.86
CA ASP A 158 5.63 2.47 8.94
C ASP A 158 6.91 1.70 8.56
N ASP A 159 7.02 1.27 7.30
CA ASP A 159 8.20 0.61 6.74
C ASP A 159 9.34 1.58 6.40
N GLY A 160 9.14 2.89 6.58
CA GLY A 160 10.15 3.91 6.30
C GLY A 160 10.49 4.10 4.81
N LEU A 161 9.60 3.68 3.90
CA LEU A 161 9.74 3.86 2.45
C LEU A 161 9.51 5.31 2.02
N ILE A 162 8.68 6.04 2.75
CA ILE A 162 8.40 7.45 2.51
C ILE A 162 8.72 8.31 3.73
N LEU A 163 9.21 9.51 3.44
CA LEU A 163 9.50 10.56 4.41
C LEU A 163 8.40 11.61 4.34
N LEU A 164 7.80 11.90 5.49
CA LEU A 164 6.78 12.93 5.64
C LEU A 164 7.38 14.17 6.31
N ALA A 165 7.20 15.34 5.71
CA ALA A 165 7.66 16.61 6.30
C ALA A 165 6.57 17.68 6.20
N ARG A 166 6.59 18.65 7.12
CA ARG A 166 5.73 19.84 7.04
C ARG A 166 6.45 20.90 6.23
N VAL A 167 5.83 21.34 5.14
CA VAL A 167 6.37 22.39 4.28
C VAL A 167 5.37 23.54 4.12
N PRO A 168 5.84 24.80 4.02
CA PRO A 168 4.98 25.93 3.70
C PRO A 168 4.28 25.69 2.36
N ASN A 169 2.97 25.91 2.31
CA ASN A 169 2.24 25.82 1.06
C ASN A 169 2.51 27.10 0.22
N PRO A 170 3.06 26.99 -1.01
CA PRO A 170 3.38 28.16 -1.83
C PRO A 170 2.17 29.06 -2.13
N ARG A 171 0.96 28.47 -2.09
CA ARG A 171 -0.29 29.20 -2.37
C ARG A 171 -0.89 29.83 -1.12
N GLN A 172 -0.61 29.27 0.06
CA GLN A 172 -1.16 29.70 1.36
C GLN A 172 -0.13 29.40 2.47
N PRO A 173 0.90 30.23 2.65
CA PRO A 173 2.00 29.95 3.57
C PRO A 173 1.56 29.73 5.03
N GLU A 174 0.47 30.39 5.45
CA GLU A 174 -0.14 30.25 6.77
C GLU A 174 -0.77 28.86 7.03
N PHE A 175 -1.00 28.05 5.99
CA PHE A 175 -1.54 26.70 6.07
C PHE A 175 -0.51 25.68 5.55
N PRO A 176 0.46 25.25 6.38
CA PRO A 176 1.48 24.30 5.97
C PRO A 176 0.87 22.95 5.58
N VAL A 177 1.43 22.34 4.54
CA VAL A 177 1.00 21.04 4.01
C VAL A 177 2.03 19.96 4.34
N THR A 178 1.61 18.71 4.27
CA THR A 178 2.53 17.57 4.42
C THR A 178 3.09 17.22 3.04
N SER A 179 4.41 17.26 2.89
CA SER A 179 5.11 16.74 1.71
C SER A 179 5.40 15.25 1.86
N LEU A 180 5.41 14.52 0.74
CA LEU A 180 6.02 13.20 0.64
C LEU A 180 7.34 13.30 -0.08
N GLN A 181 8.29 12.48 0.37
CA GLN A 181 9.47 12.12 -0.39
C GLN A 181 9.74 10.62 -0.27
N LEU A 182 10.37 10.02 -1.28
CA LEU A 182 10.88 8.66 -1.18
C LEU A 182 12.14 8.63 -0.32
N ALA A 183 12.21 7.65 0.58
CA ALA A 183 13.45 7.29 1.26
C ALA A 183 14.35 6.56 0.27
N ARG A 184 15.04 7.31 -0.60
CA ARG A 184 15.90 6.76 -1.66
C ARG A 184 17.03 5.86 -1.15
N ASP A 185 17.38 5.98 0.12
CA ASP A 185 18.37 5.11 0.77
C ASP A 185 17.83 3.75 1.22
N HIS A 186 16.51 3.59 1.28
CA HIS A 186 15.87 2.36 1.72
C HIS A 186 16.06 1.23 0.71
N ALA A 187 16.39 0.02 1.19
CA ALA A 187 16.74 -1.13 0.35
C ALA A 187 15.62 -1.52 -0.64
N PHE A 188 14.36 -1.52 -0.18
CA PHE A 188 13.21 -1.78 -1.05
C PHE A 188 13.08 -0.73 -2.17
N VAL A 189 13.19 0.57 -1.83
CA VAL A 189 13.06 1.66 -2.81
C VAL A 189 14.18 1.55 -3.86
N LYS A 190 15.42 1.30 -3.44
CA LYS A 190 16.54 1.06 -4.38
C LYS A 190 16.24 -0.10 -5.32
N GLY A 191 15.83 -1.25 -4.79
CA GLY A 191 15.52 -2.41 -5.61
C GLY A 191 14.41 -2.15 -6.64
N VAL A 192 13.39 -1.37 -6.29
CA VAL A 192 12.31 -0.98 -7.21
C VAL A 192 12.79 -0.02 -8.29
N LEU A 193 13.57 0.99 -7.93
CA LEU A 193 14.09 1.98 -8.88
C LEU A 193 15.13 1.39 -9.83
N GLU A 194 16.00 0.50 -9.34
CA GLU A 194 17.01 -0.20 -10.14
C GLU A 194 16.37 -1.19 -11.12
N ALA A 195 15.29 -1.88 -10.72
CA ALA A 195 14.55 -2.79 -11.61
C ALA A 195 13.86 -2.08 -12.78
N VAL A 196 13.60 -0.77 -12.65
CA VAL A 196 12.95 0.06 -13.69
C VAL A 196 13.95 0.92 -14.44
N ALA A 197 15.17 1.10 -13.93
CA ALA A 197 16.22 1.78 -14.66
C ALA A 197 16.46 1.03 -15.99
N PRO A 198 16.36 1.69 -17.16
CA PRO A 198 16.68 1.03 -18.42
C PRO A 198 18.14 0.58 -18.33
N ALA A 199 18.37 -0.71 -18.59
CA ALA A 199 19.71 -1.21 -18.87
C ALA A 199 20.32 -0.26 -19.92
N GLU A 200 21.34 0.49 -19.51
CA GLU A 200 22.03 1.45 -20.36
C GLU A 200 22.41 0.74 -21.67
N PRO A 201 22.05 1.27 -22.85
CA PRO A 201 22.56 0.74 -24.09
C PRO A 201 24.06 1.01 -24.12
N ALA A 202 24.86 -0.02 -23.90
CA ALA A 202 26.30 0.03 -24.11
C ALA A 202 26.57 0.42 -25.57
N ALA A 203 27.01 1.66 -25.79
CA ALA A 203 27.61 2.09 -27.05
C ALA A 203 28.50 3.32 -26.82
N PRO A 204 29.58 3.55 -27.60
CA PRO A 204 30.16 2.74 -28.68
C PRO A 204 31.64 2.40 -28.43
N HIS A 205 32.09 1.19 -28.80
CA HIS A 205 33.52 0.99 -29.03
C HIS A 205 33.91 1.76 -30.29
N ALA A 206 34.60 2.88 -30.08
CA ALA A 206 35.33 3.59 -31.11
C ALA A 206 36.38 2.65 -31.71
N SER A 207 36.16 2.23 -32.95
CA SER A 207 37.22 1.66 -33.78
C SER A 207 38.10 2.81 -34.24
N GLU A 208 39.26 2.96 -33.60
CA GLU A 208 40.35 3.80 -34.12
C GLU A 208 40.90 3.26 -35.45
N PRO A 209 41.47 4.14 -36.29
CA PRO A 209 41.75 3.85 -37.69
C PRO A 209 43.06 3.08 -37.85
N SER A 210 43.00 1.88 -38.43
CA SER A 210 44.21 1.19 -38.89
C SER A 210 44.52 1.61 -40.32
N ASN A 211 45.40 2.59 -40.42
CA ASN A 211 46.09 3.02 -41.63
C ASN A 211 47.11 1.92 -41.99
N VAL A 212 46.89 1.17 -43.07
CA VAL A 212 47.90 0.27 -43.64
C VAL A 212 47.81 0.34 -45.17
N ASP A 213 48.61 1.24 -45.74
CA ASP A 213 49.41 0.99 -46.94
C ASP A 213 50.86 0.91 -46.44
N PRO A 214 51.73 -0.01 -46.93
CA PRO A 214 52.21 0.10 -48.32
C PRO A 214 52.63 -1.22 -49.04
N ASP A 215 52.98 -1.01 -50.32
CA ASP A 215 53.70 -1.83 -51.34
C ASP A 215 52.93 -2.91 -52.13
#